data_AF-A0A956F7F9-F1
#
_entry.id   AF-A0A956F7F9-F1
#
_cell.length_a   1.000
_cell.length_b   1.000
_cell.length_c   1.000
_cell.angle_alpha   90.00
_cell.angle_beta   90.00
_cell.angle_gamma   90.00
#
_symmetry.space_group_name_H-M   'P 1'
#
loop_
_entity.id
_entity.type
_entity.pdbx_description
1 polymer ?
#
loop_
_entity_poly.entity_id
_entity_poly.type
_entity_poly.pdbx_seq_one_letter_code
_entity_poly.pdbx_strand_id
1 'polypeptide(L)'
;MNGRLKLVALGLAGSLGGLGCSGSGSSNGASSAAAEAEPRRAPPTPTPAPAPTVPEAPTFAEHVAPLVYEHCTPCHRAEGSAPFPFESYDDVRDHATQIAEVTASGFMPPWLPVPGHGRFRGARVLDEIARGTLARWVEQGAAPGDLAQAPPAPSFPGGWQLGSPDLVLSTGEPFVLPADGRDVYRNFVIPVPPGPLRFVRAVEILPGDPKVVHHGVLRVDLTGSVRRLDAEDPETGFDGMVFAGARMPDGRFLGWTPGKMPDPGADERAWRLFGGSDLVLQLHLRPSGKPEPITAQVGIHFAARPPSRPALSMELSSTAIDLAPGATDVHVRDEYTVPAPVSVTSIYPHAHYLGKRIEAWAELPGGSRRWLIRIDDWDFDWQDQYRFVTPVRLPAGSTIHMDWSFDNSASNPHNPFSPPRPVRFGPASTDEMAELILEIEPDDPRQLAALDEDFRRKWLRVQVETLERTVKERPDDADAAADLGALRQHLGEVPAAIAAYERALRLRPDHLRASVELGIVLMAKGDLDAAVGHLRRATELAPDDAQAQLTLANALRKQSDDAGAIAAYRRAIALDDQLAEAHNNLGIVLESRGDLVGAAAELQRAVALQPQQPMFAKNLARVRAKGG
;
A
#
# COMPACT_ATOMS: atom_id res chain seq x y z
N MET A 1 9.79 9.51 -25.14
CA MET A 1 10.17 8.47 -24.17
C MET A 1 9.21 8.62 -23.01
N ASN A 2 8.05 7.96 -23.12
CA ASN A 2 6.86 8.29 -22.34
C ASN A 2 6.71 7.28 -21.19
N GLY A 3 6.78 7.77 -19.96
CA GLY A 3 6.35 7.03 -18.77
C GLY A 3 4.87 6.68 -18.92
N ARG A 4 4.58 5.40 -19.11
CA ARG A 4 3.23 4.86 -19.18
C ARG A 4 2.94 4.18 -17.85
N LEU A 5 1.94 4.66 -17.13
CA LEU A 5 1.25 3.87 -16.10
C LEU A 5 0.80 2.56 -16.76
N LYS A 6 1.50 1.45 -16.48
CA LYS A 6 0.98 0.12 -16.77
C LYS A 6 0.01 -0.22 -15.64
N LEU A 7 -1.29 0.03 -15.84
CA LEU A 7 -2.32 -0.51 -14.96
C LEU A 7 -2.30 -2.03 -15.08
N VAL A 8 -2.00 -2.69 -13.97
CA VAL A 8 -1.98 -4.15 -13.85
C VAL A 8 -3.40 -4.68 -14.02
N ALA A 9 -3.59 -5.61 -14.95
CA ALA A 9 -4.85 -6.35 -15.12
C ALA A 9 -5.26 -7.03 -13.79
N LEU A 10 -6.42 -6.66 -13.25
CA LEU A 10 -7.01 -7.39 -12.14
C LEU A 10 -7.48 -8.77 -12.65
N GLY A 11 -6.77 -9.81 -12.20
CA GLY A 11 -7.15 -11.20 -12.43
C GLY A 11 -8.58 -11.49 -11.96
N LEU A 12 -9.38 -12.01 -12.89
CA LEU A 12 -10.69 -12.60 -12.67
C LEU A 12 -10.57 -13.86 -11.80
N ALA A 13 -11.12 -13.82 -10.59
CA ALA A 13 -11.55 -15.02 -9.87
C ALA A 13 -12.79 -14.69 -9.04
N GLY A 14 -13.96 -14.99 -9.59
CA GLY A 14 -15.24 -14.89 -8.90
C GLY A 14 -15.41 -16.02 -7.88
N SER A 15 -15.88 -15.70 -6.68
CA SER A 15 -16.39 -16.69 -5.71
C SER A 15 -17.92 -16.70 -5.73
N LEU A 16 -18.49 -17.77 -6.27
CA LEU A 16 -19.90 -18.15 -6.10
C LEU A 16 -20.04 -19.07 -4.87
N GLY A 17 -21.06 -18.82 -4.05
CA GLY A 17 -21.78 -19.88 -3.31
C GLY A 17 -21.34 -20.13 -1.87
N GLY A 18 -22.15 -19.63 -0.93
CA GLY A 18 -22.08 -19.94 0.50
C GLY A 18 -22.79 -21.24 0.90
N LEU A 19 -22.82 -21.49 2.21
CA LEU A 19 -23.94 -22.07 2.98
C LEU A 19 -23.58 -21.99 4.47
N GLY A 20 -24.52 -21.46 5.25
CA GLY A 20 -24.39 -21.32 6.71
C GLY A 20 -24.76 -22.59 7.48
N CYS A 21 -24.33 -22.64 8.73
CA CYS A 21 -24.95 -23.45 9.77
C CYS A 21 -25.03 -22.62 11.05
N SER A 22 -26.28 -22.41 11.47
CA SER A 22 -26.72 -21.88 12.76
C SER A 22 -26.44 -22.88 13.89
N GLY A 23 -25.93 -22.38 15.02
CA GLY A 23 -25.77 -23.15 16.26
C GLY A 23 -26.18 -22.32 17.47
N SER A 24 -27.36 -22.61 18.00
CA SER A 24 -27.95 -22.12 19.25
C SER A 24 -27.26 -22.69 20.49
N GLY A 25 -27.12 -21.88 21.55
CA GLY A 25 -26.76 -22.34 22.90
C GLY A 25 -26.79 -21.17 23.87
N SER A 26 -27.96 -20.80 24.36
CA SER A 26 -28.52 -21.17 25.67
C SER A 26 -27.79 -20.54 26.85
N SER A 27 -28.48 -19.55 27.41
CA SER A 27 -28.24 -18.89 28.69
C SER A 27 -28.19 -19.87 29.86
N ASN A 28 -27.31 -19.63 30.82
CA ASN A 28 -27.56 -19.99 32.21
C ASN A 28 -27.03 -18.88 33.13
N GLY A 29 -27.98 -18.23 33.80
CA GLY A 29 -27.70 -17.36 34.94
C GLY A 29 -27.41 -18.20 36.18
N ALA A 30 -26.56 -17.67 37.03
CA ALA A 30 -26.50 -18.04 38.44
C ALA A 30 -26.28 -16.77 39.25
N SER A 31 -27.34 -16.42 39.98
CA SER A 31 -27.40 -15.44 41.04
C SER A 31 -26.46 -15.84 42.19
N SER A 32 -25.68 -14.89 42.72
CA SER A 32 -25.13 -15.01 44.07
C SER A 32 -25.32 -13.71 44.84
N ALA A 33 -25.98 -13.86 45.97
CA ALA A 33 -26.39 -12.89 46.98
C ALA A 33 -25.37 -11.77 47.29
N ALA A 34 -25.89 -10.55 47.38
CA ALA A 34 -25.23 -9.41 47.99
C ALA A 34 -25.34 -9.51 49.52
N ALA A 35 -24.20 -9.47 50.21
CA ALA A 35 -24.13 -9.21 51.64
C ALA A 35 -23.69 -7.76 51.84
N GLU A 36 -24.49 -6.98 52.57
CA GLU A 36 -24.22 -5.60 52.93
C GLU A 36 -22.99 -5.51 53.85
N ALA A 37 -22.02 -4.68 53.46
CA ALA A 37 -20.88 -4.30 54.28
C ALA A 37 -20.85 -2.76 54.43
N GLU A 38 -20.71 -2.32 55.67
CA GLU A 38 -20.66 -0.91 56.10
C GLU A 38 -19.58 -0.07 55.39
N PRO A 39 -19.78 1.27 55.27
CA PRO A 39 -18.93 2.14 54.48
C PRO A 39 -17.56 2.35 55.15
N ARG A 40 -16.50 1.83 54.53
CA ARG A 40 -15.12 2.21 54.86
C ARG A 40 -14.86 3.64 54.39
N ARG A 41 -14.35 4.49 55.29
CA ARG A 41 -13.87 5.85 54.98
C ARG A 41 -12.89 5.80 53.80
N ALA A 42 -13.14 6.65 52.80
CA ALA A 42 -12.22 6.86 51.69
C ALA A 42 -10.86 7.37 52.19
N PRO A 43 -9.73 6.85 51.69
CA PRO A 43 -8.42 7.41 51.96
C PRO A 43 -8.35 8.86 51.41
N PRO A 44 -7.54 9.76 52.02
CA PRO A 44 -7.40 11.12 51.54
C PRO A 44 -6.94 11.13 50.09
N THR A 45 -7.59 11.94 49.27
CA THR A 45 -7.15 12.23 47.90
C THR A 45 -5.72 12.75 47.95
N PRO A 46 -4.77 12.16 47.20
CA PRO A 46 -3.43 12.71 47.11
C PRO A 46 -3.52 14.14 46.56
N THR A 47 -2.81 15.06 47.21
CA THR A 47 -2.63 16.43 46.72
C THR A 47 -2.13 16.36 45.28
N PRO A 48 -2.76 17.07 44.32
CA PRO A 48 -2.26 17.06 42.95
C PRO A 48 -0.81 17.54 42.95
N ALA A 49 0.07 16.76 42.31
CA ALA A 49 1.46 17.16 42.13
C ALA A 49 1.50 18.56 41.50
N PRO A 50 2.46 19.42 41.91
CA PRO A 50 2.64 20.72 41.27
C PRO A 50 2.78 20.52 39.76
N ALA A 51 2.16 21.41 38.99
CA ALA A 51 2.30 21.38 37.54
C ALA A 51 3.79 21.39 37.16
N PRO A 52 4.23 20.56 36.20
CA PRO A 52 5.62 20.53 35.81
C PRO A 52 6.05 21.94 35.36
N THR A 53 7.26 22.36 35.75
CA THR A 53 7.85 23.66 35.40
C THR A 53 9.24 23.43 34.86
N VAL A 54 9.76 24.40 34.09
CA VAL A 54 11.14 24.35 33.61
C VAL A 54 12.09 24.32 34.82
N PRO A 55 12.96 23.30 34.96
CA PRO A 55 13.89 23.17 36.09
C PRO A 55 14.77 24.42 36.23
N GLU A 56 15.05 24.88 37.46
CA GLU A 56 15.87 26.09 37.67
C GLU A 56 17.33 25.91 37.22
N ALA A 57 17.89 24.72 37.41
CA ALA A 57 19.24 24.34 37.02
C ALA A 57 19.21 22.98 36.30
N PRO A 58 18.74 22.92 35.03
CA PRO A 58 18.67 21.68 34.29
C PRO A 58 20.07 21.13 34.03
N THR A 59 20.18 19.80 34.00
CA THR A 59 21.42 19.07 33.71
C THR A 59 21.19 18.07 32.59
N PHE A 60 22.26 17.63 31.95
CA PHE A 60 22.16 16.59 30.93
C PHE A 60 21.57 15.30 31.50
N ALA A 61 22.19 14.77 32.55
CA ALA A 61 21.84 13.47 33.11
C ALA A 61 20.36 13.35 33.51
N GLU A 62 19.82 14.38 34.16
CA GLU A 62 18.48 14.29 34.75
C GLU A 62 17.38 14.80 33.80
N HIS A 63 17.67 15.85 33.02
CA HIS A 63 16.62 16.62 32.33
C HIS A 63 16.72 16.58 30.81
N VAL A 64 17.93 16.68 30.24
CA VAL A 64 18.09 16.78 28.77
C VAL A 64 18.22 15.42 28.11
N ALA A 65 18.95 14.47 28.72
CA ALA A 65 19.14 13.14 28.15
C ALA A 65 17.80 12.42 27.89
N PRO A 66 16.80 12.41 28.79
CA PRO A 66 15.48 11.83 28.48
C PRO A 66 14.82 12.46 27.24
N LEU A 67 14.84 13.80 27.14
CA LEU A 67 14.22 14.53 26.02
C LEU A 67 14.92 14.21 24.70
N VAL A 68 16.25 14.26 24.68
CA VAL A 68 17.04 14.01 23.47
C VAL A 68 16.94 12.55 23.04
N TYR A 69 17.01 11.61 23.98
CA TYR A 69 16.94 10.19 23.70
C TYR A 69 15.57 9.76 23.20
N GLU A 70 14.49 10.37 23.69
CA GLU A 70 13.13 10.10 23.23
C GLU A 70 12.85 10.73 21.86
N HIS A 71 13.24 11.99 21.66
CA HIS A 71 12.76 12.78 20.52
C HIS A 71 13.76 12.95 19.37
N CYS A 72 15.06 12.78 19.62
CA CYS A 72 16.11 13.09 18.65
C CYS A 72 16.96 11.87 18.28
N THR A 73 17.41 11.08 19.27
CA THR A 73 18.33 9.95 19.07
C THR A 73 17.84 8.84 18.13
N PRO A 74 16.53 8.56 17.96
CA PRO A 74 16.09 7.58 16.96
C PRO A 74 16.60 7.90 15.54
N CYS A 75 16.72 9.20 15.21
CA CYS A 75 17.26 9.68 13.93
C CYS A 75 18.74 10.08 14.05
N HIS A 76 19.13 10.68 15.18
CA HIS A 76 20.50 11.11 15.50
C HIS A 76 21.27 10.01 16.20
N ARG A 77 21.71 9.03 15.42
CA ARG A 77 22.58 7.92 15.85
C ARG A 77 23.52 7.56 14.70
N ALA A 78 24.59 6.84 14.97
CA ALA A 78 25.60 6.51 13.94
C ALA A 78 25.00 5.91 12.64
N GLU A 79 24.02 5.00 12.77
CA GLU A 79 23.31 4.35 11.66
C GLU A 79 21.95 5.00 11.33
N GLY A 80 21.72 6.22 11.83
CA GLY A 80 20.47 6.95 11.69
C GLY A 80 20.38 7.76 10.40
N SER A 81 19.23 8.39 10.16
CA SER A 81 19.03 9.25 8.99
C SER A 81 19.62 10.65 9.16
N ALA A 82 19.97 11.06 10.38
CA ALA A 82 20.54 12.37 10.65
C ALA A 82 22.07 12.38 10.47
N PRO A 83 22.69 13.54 10.16
CA PRO A 83 24.11 13.61 9.80
C PRO A 83 25.10 13.40 10.95
N PHE A 84 24.65 13.43 12.22
CA PHE A 84 25.48 13.25 13.41
C PHE A 84 24.68 12.62 14.56
N PRO A 85 25.35 11.86 15.45
CA PRO A 85 24.70 11.16 16.55
C PRO A 85 24.37 12.08 17.73
N PHE A 86 23.43 11.64 18.58
CA PHE A 86 23.12 12.15 19.91
C PHE A 86 23.05 10.98 20.89
N GLU A 87 24.15 10.25 21.03
CA GLU A 87 24.24 9.01 21.81
C GLU A 87 25.03 9.20 23.12
N SER A 88 25.60 10.39 23.33
CA SER A 88 26.35 10.75 24.53
C SER A 88 26.16 12.22 24.93
N TYR A 89 26.63 12.58 26.12
CA TYR A 89 26.66 13.97 26.58
C TYR A 89 27.47 14.87 25.64
N ASP A 90 28.64 14.41 25.20
CA ASP A 90 29.53 15.22 24.36
C ASP A 90 28.88 15.52 23.01
N ASP A 91 28.23 14.52 22.39
CA ASP A 91 27.48 14.71 21.14
C ASP A 91 26.43 15.81 21.29
N VAL A 92 25.64 15.76 22.36
CA VAL A 92 24.54 16.72 22.58
C VAL A 92 25.08 18.10 22.94
N ARG A 93 26.14 18.17 23.75
CA ARG A 93 26.79 19.42 24.13
C ARG A 93 27.38 20.13 22.91
N ASP A 94 28.06 19.39 22.03
CA ASP A 94 28.75 19.97 20.88
C ASP A 94 27.77 20.61 19.87
N HIS A 95 26.51 20.17 19.89
CA HIS A 95 25.40 20.71 19.10
C HIS A 95 24.39 21.54 19.92
N ALA A 96 24.68 21.85 21.19
CA ALA A 96 23.72 22.43 22.13
C ALA A 96 23.04 23.71 21.62
N THR A 97 23.81 24.67 21.10
CA THR A 97 23.26 25.91 20.55
C THR A 97 22.32 25.66 19.37
N GLN A 98 22.70 24.76 18.46
CA GLN A 98 21.86 24.39 17.33
C GLN A 98 20.57 23.72 17.81
N ILE A 99 20.66 22.79 18.77
CA ILE A 99 19.49 22.12 19.36
C ILE A 99 18.53 23.16 19.95
N ALA A 100 19.03 24.11 20.74
CA ALA A 100 18.18 25.16 21.32
C ALA A 100 17.50 26.02 20.24
N GLU A 101 18.22 26.38 19.18
CA GLU A 101 17.67 27.17 18.06
C GLU A 101 16.56 26.43 17.30
N VAL A 102 16.83 25.20 16.85
CA VAL A 102 15.87 24.44 16.03
C VAL A 102 14.66 23.95 16.83
N THR A 103 14.82 23.71 18.14
CA THR A 103 13.70 23.33 19.00
C THR A 103 12.86 24.54 19.40
N ALA A 104 13.45 25.73 19.53
CA ALA A 104 12.72 26.97 19.78
C ALA A 104 11.87 27.40 18.57
N SER A 105 12.39 27.23 17.35
CA SER A 105 11.64 27.53 16.12
C SER A 105 10.59 26.49 15.75
N GLY A 106 10.65 25.30 16.36
CA GLY A 106 9.81 24.16 16.00
C GLY A 106 10.24 23.44 14.73
N PHE A 107 11.41 23.78 14.18
CA PHE A 107 12.00 23.08 13.03
C PHE A 107 12.33 21.63 13.36
N MET A 108 12.78 21.36 14.60
CA MET A 108 13.04 20.02 15.09
C MET A 108 12.44 19.80 16.48
N PRO A 109 12.07 18.55 16.82
CA PRO A 109 11.86 17.45 15.88
C PRO A 109 10.63 17.72 14.97
N PRO A 110 10.65 17.24 13.71
CA PRO A 110 9.61 17.53 12.75
C PRO A 110 8.32 16.80 13.12
N TRP A 111 7.23 17.56 13.19
CA TRP A 111 5.89 17.05 13.44
C TRP A 111 4.83 17.97 12.83
N LEU A 112 4.38 17.62 11.63
CA LEU A 112 3.49 18.47 10.83
C LEU A 112 2.04 18.60 11.34
N PRO A 113 1.41 17.59 11.99
CA PRO A 113 0.01 17.71 12.37
C PRO A 113 -0.26 18.81 13.38
N VAL A 114 -1.23 19.66 13.08
CA VAL A 114 -1.72 20.73 13.96
C VAL A 114 -2.38 20.11 15.21
N PRO A 115 -1.96 20.49 16.43
CA PRO A 115 -2.60 20.02 17.66
C PRO A 115 -4.12 20.24 17.66
N GLY A 116 -4.86 19.29 18.21
CA GLY A 116 -6.33 19.33 18.27
C GLY A 116 -7.05 18.76 17.04
N HIS A 117 -6.34 18.46 15.95
CA HIS A 117 -6.92 17.92 14.71
C HIS A 117 -6.66 16.41 14.53
N GLY A 118 -6.53 15.71 15.66
CA GLY A 118 -6.12 14.31 15.73
C GLY A 118 -5.25 14.09 16.96
N ARG A 119 -5.18 12.85 17.44
CA ARG A 119 -4.25 12.46 18.52
C ARG A 119 -3.50 11.23 18.08
N PHE A 120 -2.21 11.38 17.81
CA PHE A 120 -1.40 10.34 17.22
C PHE A 120 -0.34 9.81 18.20
N ARG A 121 0.00 8.54 18.04
CA ARG A 121 1.09 7.88 18.77
C ARG A 121 2.43 8.39 18.25
N GLY A 122 3.42 8.47 19.12
CA GLY A 122 4.77 8.90 18.74
C GLY A 122 4.84 10.36 18.29
N ALA A 123 3.92 11.21 18.78
CA ALA A 123 3.97 12.64 18.48
C ALA A 123 5.31 13.22 18.97
N ARG A 124 6.13 13.69 18.03
CA ARG A 124 7.43 14.30 18.31
C ARG A 124 7.23 15.79 18.56
N VAL A 125 6.45 16.13 19.58
CA VAL A 125 6.20 17.53 19.94
C VAL A 125 6.86 17.78 21.29
N LEU A 126 7.84 18.68 21.28
CA LEU A 126 8.36 19.24 22.53
C LEU A 126 7.33 20.23 23.06
N ASP A 127 6.89 20.07 24.30
CA ASP A 127 6.05 21.08 24.94
C ASP A 127 6.88 22.30 25.37
N GLU A 128 6.23 23.33 25.92
CA GLU A 128 6.92 24.55 26.37
C GLU A 128 7.95 24.28 27.47
N ILE A 129 7.71 23.26 28.30
CA ILE A 129 8.61 22.90 29.41
C ILE A 129 9.85 22.23 28.86
N ALA A 130 9.70 21.28 27.93
CA ALA A 130 10.81 20.61 27.26
C ALA A 130 11.68 21.62 26.50
N ARG A 131 11.07 22.49 25.68
CA ARG A 131 11.79 23.57 24.98
C ARG A 131 12.51 24.50 25.96
N GLY A 132 11.82 24.93 27.02
CA GLY A 132 12.42 25.80 28.04
C GLY A 132 13.56 25.12 28.81
N THR A 133 13.47 23.81 29.02
CA THR A 133 14.51 23.00 29.69
C THR A 133 15.77 22.94 28.82
N LEU A 134 15.61 22.66 27.53
CA LEU A 134 16.73 22.66 26.57
C LEU A 134 17.36 24.05 26.49
N ALA A 135 16.56 25.10 26.27
CA ALA A 135 17.06 26.48 26.17
C ALA A 135 17.83 26.90 27.42
N ARG A 136 17.25 26.70 28.61
CA ARG A 136 17.89 27.08 29.88
C ARG A 136 19.17 26.29 30.15
N TRP A 137 19.18 24.99 29.82
CA TRP A 137 20.39 24.18 29.95
C TRP A 137 21.54 24.73 29.11
N VAL A 138 21.26 25.14 27.87
CA VAL A 138 22.26 25.77 27.00
C VAL A 138 22.70 27.13 27.53
N GLU A 139 21.76 27.99 27.94
CA GLU A 139 22.05 29.30 28.53
C GLU A 139 22.95 29.22 29.78
N GLN A 140 22.79 28.16 30.58
CA GLN A 140 23.57 27.92 31.80
C GLN A 140 24.86 27.12 31.55
N GLY A 141 25.28 26.96 30.30
CA GLY A 141 26.57 26.36 29.94
C GLY A 141 26.54 24.84 29.79
N ALA A 142 25.38 24.25 29.51
CA ALA A 142 25.20 22.84 29.17
C ALA A 142 25.77 21.86 30.23
N ALA A 143 25.41 22.08 31.50
CA ALA A 143 25.93 21.30 32.63
C ALA A 143 25.66 19.79 32.50
N PRO A 144 26.66 18.90 32.71
CA PRO A 144 26.48 17.46 32.56
C PRO A 144 25.60 16.83 33.64
N GLY A 145 25.65 17.34 34.88
CA GLY A 145 25.09 16.64 36.05
C GLY A 145 25.91 15.40 36.41
N ASP A 146 25.30 14.45 37.14
CA ASP A 146 25.93 13.15 37.42
C ASP A 146 25.66 12.18 36.27
N LEU A 147 26.63 12.08 35.35
CA LEU A 147 26.51 11.20 34.17
C LEU A 147 26.38 9.72 34.53
N ALA A 148 26.76 9.29 35.73
CA ALA A 148 26.54 7.91 36.17
C ALA A 148 25.07 7.61 36.48
N GLN A 149 24.24 8.65 36.67
CA GLN A 149 22.80 8.56 36.87
C GLN A 149 22.01 8.92 35.61
N ALA A 150 22.67 9.30 34.51
CA ALA A 150 22.00 9.55 33.26
C ALA A 150 21.29 8.28 32.77
N PRO A 151 20.11 8.38 32.13
CA PRO A 151 19.53 7.24 31.45
C PRO A 151 20.53 6.72 30.41
N PRO A 152 20.58 5.40 30.16
CA PRO A 152 21.40 4.88 29.08
C PRO A 152 20.83 5.38 27.74
N ALA A 153 21.73 5.66 26.79
CA ALA A 153 21.31 5.92 25.41
C ALA A 153 20.51 4.73 24.85
N PRO A 154 19.47 4.96 24.04
CA PRO A 154 18.72 3.90 23.39
C PRO A 154 19.64 2.99 22.57
N SER A 155 19.40 1.68 22.63
CA SER A 155 20.15 0.70 21.85
C SER A 155 19.33 0.22 20.66
N PHE A 156 19.98 0.08 19.51
CA PHE A 156 19.38 -0.37 18.26
C PHE A 156 20.17 -1.54 17.68
N PRO A 157 20.00 -2.77 18.21
CA PRO A 157 20.80 -3.93 17.81
C PRO A 157 20.71 -4.17 16.30
N GLY A 158 21.84 -4.09 15.59
CA GLY A 158 21.87 -4.25 14.13
C GLY A 158 21.08 -3.18 13.36
N GLY A 159 20.84 -2.01 13.96
CA GLY A 159 20.09 -0.91 13.36
C GLY A 159 18.58 -0.93 13.64
N TRP A 160 18.03 -2.05 14.11
CA TRP A 160 16.59 -2.27 14.31
C TRP A 160 16.04 -1.58 15.57
N GLN A 161 15.04 -0.72 15.41
CA GLN A 161 14.39 0.00 16.51
C GLN A 161 13.35 -0.84 17.26
N LEU A 162 12.76 -1.85 16.62
CA LEU A 162 11.86 -2.79 17.29
C LEU A 162 12.58 -3.93 18.02
N GLY A 163 13.92 -3.89 18.05
CA GLY A 163 14.76 -5.01 18.48
C GLY A 163 15.00 -6.02 17.35
N SER A 164 15.68 -7.13 17.67
CA SER A 164 16.03 -8.14 16.65
C SER A 164 14.79 -8.75 15.96
N PRO A 165 14.71 -8.73 14.62
CA PRO A 165 13.63 -9.38 13.88
C PRO A 165 13.66 -10.90 13.98
N ASP A 166 12.50 -11.53 13.82
CA ASP A 166 12.38 -13.00 13.75
C ASP A 166 12.87 -13.54 12.40
N LEU A 167 12.80 -12.70 11.36
CA LEU A 167 13.31 -12.98 10.01
C LEU A 167 13.85 -11.70 9.40
N VAL A 168 15.06 -11.76 8.86
CA VAL A 168 15.66 -10.68 8.06
C VAL A 168 15.77 -11.16 6.62
N LEU A 169 15.22 -10.39 5.70
CA LEU A 169 15.32 -10.62 4.26
C LEU A 169 16.10 -9.48 3.61
N SER A 170 16.92 -9.79 2.61
CA SER A 170 17.78 -8.82 1.92
C SER A 170 17.42 -8.75 0.44
N THR A 171 17.63 -7.58 -0.14
CA THR A 171 17.59 -7.34 -1.59
C THR A 171 18.70 -8.05 -2.38
N GLY A 172 19.72 -8.60 -1.70
CA GLY A 172 20.79 -9.36 -2.34
C GLY A 172 21.89 -8.46 -2.89
N GLU A 173 22.24 -8.65 -4.16
CA GLU A 173 23.28 -7.88 -4.85
C GLU A 173 22.93 -6.38 -4.90
N PRO A 174 23.88 -5.47 -4.69
CA PRO A 174 23.62 -4.04 -4.63
C PRO A 174 23.16 -3.50 -5.99
N PHE A 175 22.10 -2.70 -5.98
CA PHE A 175 21.78 -1.82 -7.11
C PHE A 175 22.62 -0.55 -7.01
N VAL A 176 23.30 -0.14 -8.08
CA VAL A 176 24.11 1.09 -8.08
C VAL A 176 23.26 2.24 -8.61
N LEU A 177 22.80 3.11 -7.71
CA LEU A 177 22.14 4.35 -8.10
C LEU A 177 23.14 5.25 -8.86
N PRO A 178 22.80 5.75 -10.06
CA PRO A 178 23.65 6.68 -10.79
C PRO A 178 23.91 7.99 -10.03
N ALA A 179 25.01 8.65 -10.36
CA ALA A 179 25.41 9.92 -9.74
C ALA A 179 24.44 11.07 -10.03
N ASP A 180 23.84 11.06 -11.22
CA ASP A 180 22.99 12.11 -11.75
C ASP A 180 21.79 11.52 -12.51
N GLY A 181 20.86 12.39 -12.89
CA GLY A 181 19.67 12.03 -13.66
C GLY A 181 18.37 12.33 -12.93
N ARG A 182 17.31 11.68 -13.40
CA ARG A 182 15.96 11.76 -12.79
C ARG A 182 15.88 10.90 -11.53
N ASP A 183 14.85 11.14 -10.74
CA ASP A 183 14.41 10.21 -9.70
C ASP A 183 14.23 8.79 -10.25
N VAL A 184 14.71 7.80 -9.49
CA VAL A 184 14.63 6.38 -9.84
C VAL A 184 13.62 5.70 -8.91
N TYR A 185 12.70 4.94 -9.48
CA TYR A 185 11.80 4.07 -8.71
C TYR A 185 12.25 2.64 -8.94
N ARG A 186 12.89 2.03 -7.95
CA ARG A 186 13.42 0.66 -8.09
C ARG A 186 12.62 -0.32 -7.26
N ASN A 187 12.12 -1.37 -7.90
CA ASN A 187 11.35 -2.44 -7.24
C ASN A 187 12.26 -3.64 -7.02
N PHE A 188 12.61 -3.91 -5.77
CA PHE A 188 13.41 -5.07 -5.39
C PHE A 188 12.50 -6.25 -5.07
N VAL A 189 12.71 -7.37 -5.75
CA VAL A 189 11.99 -8.62 -5.49
C VAL A 189 12.76 -9.43 -4.45
N ILE A 190 12.13 -9.71 -3.32
CA ILE A 190 12.74 -10.36 -2.16
C ILE A 190 11.97 -11.67 -1.89
N PRO A 191 12.50 -12.83 -2.28
CA PRO A 191 11.82 -14.11 -2.08
C PRO A 191 11.65 -14.45 -0.60
N VAL A 192 10.45 -14.83 -0.21
CA VAL A 192 10.15 -15.35 1.13
C VAL A 192 10.48 -16.84 1.14
N PRO A 193 11.27 -17.35 2.09
CA PRO A 193 11.60 -18.77 2.17
C PRO A 193 10.35 -19.66 2.15
N PRO A 194 10.38 -20.82 1.46
CA PRO A 194 9.28 -21.78 1.50
C PRO A 194 8.95 -22.21 2.94
N GLY A 195 7.67 -22.31 3.26
CA GLY A 195 7.23 -22.61 4.62
C GLY A 195 5.72 -22.43 4.82
N PRO A 196 5.23 -22.71 6.03
CA PRO A 196 3.82 -22.50 6.34
C PRO A 196 3.44 -21.01 6.31
N LEU A 197 2.14 -20.75 6.19
CA LEU A 197 1.57 -19.42 6.41
C LEU A 197 1.96 -18.93 7.82
N ARG A 198 2.48 -17.70 7.90
CA ARG A 198 2.74 -16.98 9.16
C ARG A 198 2.02 -15.64 9.16
N PHE A 199 1.90 -15.04 10.34
CA PHE A 199 1.26 -13.74 10.54
C PHE A 199 2.29 -12.73 10.99
N VAL A 200 2.38 -11.58 10.32
CA VAL A 200 3.37 -10.55 10.60
C VAL A 200 2.68 -9.41 11.35
N ARG A 201 3.14 -9.13 12.57
CA ARG A 201 2.62 -7.99 13.36
C ARG A 201 3.32 -6.69 13.03
N ALA A 202 4.61 -6.74 12.69
CA ALA A 202 5.42 -5.56 12.41
C ALA A 202 6.47 -5.84 11.35
N VAL A 203 6.81 -4.78 10.62
CA VAL A 203 7.90 -4.73 9.66
C VAL A 203 8.74 -3.50 9.95
N GLU A 204 10.05 -3.67 9.86
CA GLU A 204 11.00 -2.57 9.81
C GLU A 204 11.82 -2.68 8.52
N ILE A 205 12.10 -1.54 7.88
CA ILE A 205 12.88 -1.47 6.64
C ILE A 205 14.16 -0.71 6.95
N LEU A 206 15.30 -1.33 6.67
CA LEU A 206 16.59 -0.65 6.59
C LEU A 206 16.90 -0.47 5.11
N PRO A 207 16.79 0.75 4.56
CA PRO A 207 16.77 0.94 3.11
C PRO A 207 18.16 0.93 2.44
N GLY A 208 19.23 0.70 3.20
CA GLY A 208 20.61 0.95 2.76
C GLY A 208 21.04 2.35 3.22
N ASP A 209 21.53 3.19 2.31
CA ASP A 209 21.83 4.60 2.62
C ASP A 209 20.54 5.44 2.64
N PRO A 210 20.06 5.89 3.82
CA PRO A 210 18.83 6.66 3.92
C PRO A 210 18.93 8.05 3.29
N LYS A 211 20.13 8.56 2.95
CA LYS A 211 20.31 9.91 2.38
C LYS A 211 19.80 10.02 0.95
N VAL A 212 19.83 8.92 0.20
CA VAL A 212 19.37 8.87 -1.19
C VAL A 212 18.01 8.23 -1.35
N VAL A 213 17.42 7.72 -0.27
CA VAL A 213 16.10 7.09 -0.28
C VAL A 213 15.09 8.09 0.23
N HIS A 214 14.22 8.58 -0.66
CA HIS A 214 13.18 9.52 -0.33
C HIS A 214 12.00 8.82 0.39
N HIS A 215 11.56 7.67 -0.11
CA HIS A 215 10.65 6.78 0.60
C HIS A 215 10.77 5.33 0.09
N GLY A 216 10.19 4.40 0.83
CA GLY A 216 10.05 3.00 0.45
C GLY A 216 8.65 2.47 0.71
N VAL A 217 8.18 1.56 -0.13
CA VAL A 217 6.88 0.90 0.02
C VAL A 217 7.05 -0.60 -0.17
N LEU A 218 6.58 -1.38 0.80
CA LEU A 218 6.62 -2.83 0.76
C LEU A 218 5.26 -3.43 0.37
N ARG A 219 5.29 -4.36 -0.57
CA ARG A 219 4.13 -5.10 -1.07
C ARG A 219 4.39 -6.59 -1.06
N VAL A 220 3.35 -7.39 -1.26
CA VAL A 220 3.43 -8.85 -1.41
C VAL A 220 2.90 -9.26 -2.77
N ASP A 221 3.66 -10.08 -3.50
CA ASP A 221 3.20 -10.79 -4.69
C ASP A 221 3.02 -12.28 -4.39
N LEU A 222 1.84 -12.80 -4.68
CA LEU A 222 1.48 -14.23 -4.56
C LEU A 222 1.47 -14.95 -5.91
N THR A 223 1.67 -14.22 -7.00
CA THR A 223 1.52 -14.73 -8.37
C THR A 223 2.85 -15.06 -9.04
N GLY A 224 3.96 -14.49 -8.54
CA GLY A 224 5.28 -14.62 -9.13
C GLY A 224 5.48 -13.76 -10.39
N SER A 225 4.53 -12.88 -10.71
CA SER A 225 4.59 -12.03 -11.91
C SER A 225 5.76 -11.05 -11.86
N VAL A 226 6.12 -10.57 -10.67
CA VAL A 226 7.23 -9.62 -10.48
C VAL A 226 8.60 -10.26 -10.71
N ARG A 227 8.74 -11.57 -10.44
CA ARG A 227 9.99 -12.31 -10.72
C ARG A 227 10.33 -12.31 -12.20
N ARG A 228 9.31 -12.31 -13.07
CA ARG A 228 9.53 -12.23 -14.51
C ARG A 228 10.09 -10.87 -14.91
N LEU A 229 9.55 -9.78 -14.34
CA LEU A 229 10.06 -8.43 -14.61
C LEU A 229 11.49 -8.24 -14.11
N ASP A 230 11.76 -8.74 -12.91
CA ASP A 230 13.10 -8.76 -12.32
C ASP A 230 14.09 -9.56 -13.19
N ALA A 231 13.70 -10.75 -13.68
CA ALA A 231 14.54 -11.57 -14.56
C ALA A 231 14.76 -10.97 -15.96
N GLU A 232 13.87 -10.08 -16.42
CA GLU A 232 13.99 -9.37 -17.71
C GLU A 232 14.88 -8.11 -17.59
N ASP A 233 15.12 -7.60 -16.37
CA ASP A 233 15.95 -6.44 -16.10
C ASP A 233 17.41 -6.87 -15.85
N PRO A 234 18.41 -6.18 -16.43
CA PRO A 234 19.82 -6.57 -16.28
C PRO A 234 20.41 -6.23 -14.90
N GLU A 235 19.75 -5.40 -14.10
CA GLU A 235 20.20 -4.95 -12.78
C GLU A 235 19.32 -5.56 -11.67
N THR A 236 19.74 -5.53 -10.40
CA THR A 236 18.91 -6.05 -9.28
C THR A 236 17.58 -5.30 -9.17
N GLY A 237 16.43 -5.97 -9.24
CA GLY A 237 15.11 -5.35 -9.23
C GLY A 237 14.61 -4.97 -10.63
N PHE A 238 13.62 -4.08 -10.72
CA PHE A 238 13.19 -3.50 -11.99
C PHE A 238 12.71 -2.04 -11.85
N ASP A 239 12.86 -1.24 -12.91
CA ASP A 239 12.52 0.20 -12.92
C ASP A 239 11.00 0.49 -12.99
N GLY A 240 10.61 1.59 -12.34
CA GLY A 240 9.34 2.28 -12.53
C GLY A 240 8.27 2.05 -11.47
N MET A 241 7.14 2.74 -11.62
CA MET A 241 5.96 2.61 -10.76
C MET A 241 5.06 1.44 -11.19
N VAL A 242 5.65 0.25 -11.31
CA VAL A 242 4.97 -0.96 -11.77
C VAL A 242 4.96 -1.99 -10.65
N PHE A 243 3.78 -2.48 -10.28
CA PHE A 243 3.66 -3.45 -9.19
C PHE A 243 3.30 -4.86 -9.66
N ALA A 244 2.97 -5.03 -10.94
CA ALA A 244 2.71 -6.30 -11.64
C ALA A 244 1.73 -7.30 -10.96
N GLY A 245 0.99 -6.92 -9.93
CA GLY A 245 0.11 -7.82 -9.17
C GLY A 245 0.44 -7.86 -7.69
N ALA A 246 1.59 -7.30 -7.28
CA ALA A 246 1.94 -7.05 -5.89
C ALA A 246 0.95 -6.07 -5.25
N ARG A 247 0.53 -6.36 -4.03
CA ARG A 247 -0.49 -5.59 -3.29
C ARG A 247 -0.01 -5.26 -1.88
N MET A 248 -0.63 -4.24 -1.29
CA MET A 248 -0.54 -4.07 0.16
C MET A 248 -1.10 -5.33 0.85
N PRO A 249 -0.38 -5.94 1.80
CA PRO A 249 -0.85 -7.14 2.46
C PRO A 249 -1.98 -6.84 3.43
N ASP A 250 -3.12 -7.52 3.27
CA ASP A 250 -4.28 -7.46 4.16
C ASP A 250 -4.69 -6.03 4.61
N GLY A 251 -4.63 -5.08 3.67
CA GLY A 251 -5.04 -3.69 3.91
C GLY A 251 -4.06 -2.87 4.76
N ARG A 252 -2.80 -3.32 4.91
CA ARG A 252 -1.76 -2.61 5.66
C ARG A 252 -0.89 -1.76 4.75
N PHE A 253 -0.75 -0.48 5.09
CA PHE A 253 0.20 0.40 4.44
C PHE A 253 1.58 0.20 5.06
N LEU A 254 2.49 -0.39 4.30
CA LEU A 254 3.86 -0.71 4.74
C LEU A 254 4.86 0.25 4.08
N GLY A 255 4.79 1.52 4.46
CA GLY A 255 5.70 2.56 3.98
C GLY A 255 6.85 2.87 4.95
N TRP A 256 7.96 3.35 4.40
CA TRP A 256 9.14 3.86 5.10
C TRP A 256 9.51 5.24 4.54
N THR A 257 9.88 6.17 5.41
CA THR A 257 10.41 7.49 5.07
C THR A 257 11.51 7.84 6.07
N PRO A 258 12.47 8.73 5.72
CA PRO A 258 13.50 9.18 6.67
C PRO A 258 12.89 9.67 7.98
N GLY A 259 13.40 9.15 9.10
CA GLY A 259 12.94 9.49 10.43
C GLY A 259 11.56 8.95 10.84
N LYS A 260 10.81 8.23 9.99
CA LYS A 260 9.56 7.59 10.42
C LYS A 260 9.84 6.49 11.45
N MET A 261 9.11 6.53 12.56
CA MET A 261 9.21 5.49 13.60
C MET A 261 8.51 4.20 13.13
N PRO A 262 9.12 3.02 13.32
CA PRO A 262 8.47 1.77 12.97
C PRO A 262 7.30 1.47 13.91
N ASP A 263 6.29 0.77 13.39
CA ASP A 263 5.13 0.35 14.17
C ASP A 263 5.41 -1.00 14.82
N PRO A 264 5.43 -1.10 16.17
CA PRO A 264 5.57 -2.39 16.84
C PRO A 264 4.40 -3.35 16.57
N GLY A 265 3.31 -2.82 16.01
CA GLY A 265 2.16 -3.59 15.60
C GLY A 265 1.38 -4.21 16.75
N ALA A 266 0.39 -5.02 16.40
CA ALA A 266 -0.34 -5.83 17.36
C ALA A 266 -0.83 -7.12 16.70
N ASP A 267 -0.82 -8.23 17.43
CA ASP A 267 -1.19 -9.56 16.91
C ASP A 267 -2.58 -9.57 16.24
N GLU A 268 -3.55 -8.89 16.85
CA GLU A 268 -4.92 -8.82 16.33
C GLU A 268 -5.01 -8.13 14.96
N ARG A 269 -4.00 -7.35 14.59
CA ARG A 269 -3.89 -6.60 13.33
C ARG A 269 -2.84 -7.15 12.36
N ALA A 270 -2.24 -8.29 12.69
CA ALA A 270 -1.23 -8.91 11.85
C ALA A 270 -1.74 -9.21 10.42
N TRP A 271 -0.83 -9.31 9.45
CA TRP A 271 -1.14 -9.63 8.06
C TRP A 271 -0.50 -10.96 7.65
N ARG A 272 -1.04 -11.60 6.61
CA ARG A 272 -0.65 -12.95 6.15
C ARG A 272 0.60 -12.91 5.29
N LEU A 273 1.61 -13.68 5.67
CA LEU A 273 2.82 -13.94 4.88
C LEU A 273 2.89 -15.41 4.49
N PHE A 274 2.70 -15.70 3.21
CA PHE A 274 2.78 -17.05 2.66
C PHE A 274 4.24 -17.42 2.35
N GLY A 275 4.72 -18.57 2.81
CA GLY A 275 6.04 -19.04 2.41
C GLY A 275 6.12 -19.28 0.90
N GLY A 276 7.24 -18.91 0.28
CA GLY A 276 7.43 -18.99 -1.18
C GLY A 276 6.85 -17.83 -1.99
N SER A 277 6.11 -16.91 -1.36
CA SER A 277 5.72 -15.62 -1.97
C SER A 277 6.90 -14.68 -2.13
N ASP A 278 6.68 -13.53 -2.76
CA ASP A 278 7.69 -12.48 -2.91
C ASP A 278 7.25 -11.22 -2.17
N LEU A 279 8.19 -10.61 -1.46
CA LEU A 279 8.05 -9.21 -1.07
C LEU A 279 8.58 -8.33 -2.20
N VAL A 280 7.93 -7.20 -2.43
CA VAL A 280 8.37 -6.19 -3.39
C VAL A 280 8.61 -4.91 -2.61
N LEU A 281 9.88 -4.57 -2.42
CA LEU A 281 10.29 -3.31 -1.81
C LEU A 281 10.55 -2.31 -2.93
N GLN A 282 9.64 -1.37 -3.13
CA GLN A 282 9.89 -0.24 -4.01
C GLN A 282 10.60 0.86 -3.24
N LEU A 283 11.74 1.34 -3.73
CA LEU A 283 12.42 2.53 -3.23
C LEU A 283 12.34 3.66 -4.25
N HIS A 284 11.98 4.85 -3.81
CA HIS A 284 12.11 6.10 -4.56
C HIS A 284 13.46 6.73 -4.19
N LEU A 285 14.37 6.75 -5.16
CA LEU A 285 15.77 7.12 -5.00
C LEU A 285 16.08 8.46 -5.69
N ARG A 286 16.82 9.33 -5.00
CA ARG A 286 17.29 10.63 -5.50
C ARG A 286 18.82 10.60 -5.66
N PRO A 287 19.37 10.81 -6.88
CA PRO A 287 20.83 10.87 -7.09
C PRO A 287 21.52 11.90 -6.19
N SER A 288 22.67 11.54 -5.61
CA SER A 288 23.41 12.38 -4.65
C SER A 288 24.56 13.19 -5.27
N GLY A 289 24.81 13.05 -6.57
CA GLY A 289 25.99 13.61 -7.25
C GLY A 289 27.18 12.63 -7.35
N LYS A 290 27.05 11.41 -6.82
CA LYS A 290 28.02 10.31 -6.97
C LYS A 290 27.28 8.96 -7.02
N PRO A 291 27.87 7.90 -7.61
CA PRO A 291 27.22 6.59 -7.62
C PRO A 291 27.10 6.03 -6.20
N GLU A 292 25.92 5.51 -5.83
CA GLU A 292 25.65 4.97 -4.49
C GLU A 292 25.17 3.51 -4.59
N PRO A 293 25.86 2.54 -3.96
CA PRO A 293 25.38 1.17 -3.88
C PRO A 293 24.25 1.04 -2.85
N ILE A 294 23.13 0.44 -3.26
CA ILE A 294 21.93 0.27 -2.44
C ILE A 294 21.69 -1.22 -2.18
N THR A 295 21.75 -1.59 -0.91
CA THR A 295 21.29 -2.90 -0.41
C THR A 295 20.37 -2.65 0.77
N ALA A 296 19.09 -2.95 0.60
CA ALA A 296 18.09 -2.85 1.65
C ALA A 296 17.85 -4.19 2.35
N GLN A 297 17.34 -4.10 3.59
CA GLN A 297 16.90 -5.22 4.41
C GLN A 297 15.48 -4.97 4.94
N VAL A 298 14.72 -6.06 5.07
CA VAL A 298 13.37 -6.08 5.64
C VAL A 298 13.37 -6.99 6.86
N GLY A 299 13.16 -6.41 8.03
CA GLY A 299 12.99 -7.11 9.29
C GLY A 299 11.52 -7.43 9.53
N ILE A 300 11.21 -8.70 9.77
CA ILE A 300 9.86 -9.20 10.03
C ILE A 300 9.76 -9.66 11.48
N HIS A 301 8.71 -9.20 12.17
CA HIS A 301 8.30 -9.71 13.48
C HIS A 301 6.96 -10.45 13.36
N PHE A 302 6.94 -11.72 13.77
CA PHE A 302 5.75 -12.55 13.70
C PHE A 302 4.80 -12.30 14.89
N ALA A 303 3.51 -12.46 14.62
CA ALA A 303 2.47 -12.54 15.63
C ALA A 303 2.37 -13.98 16.15
N ALA A 304 1.98 -14.13 17.42
CA ALA A 304 1.77 -15.45 18.01
C ALA A 304 0.44 -16.08 17.57
N ARG A 305 -0.52 -15.27 17.11
CA ARG A 305 -1.88 -15.69 16.76
C ARG A 305 -2.33 -15.09 15.42
N PRO A 306 -3.30 -15.74 14.73
CA PRO A 306 -3.97 -15.15 13.57
C PRO A 306 -4.65 -13.81 13.91
N PRO A 307 -4.79 -12.89 12.93
CA PRO A 307 -5.45 -11.63 13.15
C PRO A 307 -6.94 -11.79 13.42
N SER A 308 -7.50 -10.90 14.23
CA SER A 308 -8.94 -10.83 14.55
C SER A 308 -9.58 -9.49 14.18
N ARG A 309 -8.77 -8.51 13.76
CA ARG A 309 -9.19 -7.17 13.32
C ARG A 309 -8.59 -6.85 11.95
N PRO A 310 -9.16 -7.42 10.88
CA PRO A 310 -8.66 -7.17 9.54
C PRO A 310 -8.99 -5.73 9.11
N ALA A 311 -8.16 -5.17 8.25
CA ALA A 311 -8.28 -3.78 7.80
C ALA A 311 -8.37 -3.69 6.28
N LEU A 312 -8.79 -2.51 5.83
CA LEU A 312 -8.74 -2.05 4.45
C LEU A 312 -7.82 -0.84 4.39
N SER A 313 -6.93 -0.81 3.40
CA SER A 313 -6.23 0.41 3.00
C SER A 313 -7.12 1.15 2.01
N MET A 314 -7.54 2.35 2.37
CA MET A 314 -8.43 3.19 1.59
C MET A 314 -7.69 4.45 1.15
N GLU A 315 -7.69 4.77 -0.15
CA GLU A 315 -6.99 5.94 -0.69
C GLU A 315 -7.99 6.95 -1.24
N LEU A 316 -8.07 8.12 -0.62
CA LEU A 316 -8.69 9.28 -1.26
C LEU A 316 -7.64 9.97 -2.11
N SER A 317 -7.93 10.17 -3.38
CA SER A 317 -6.98 10.78 -4.31
C SER A 317 -7.65 11.40 -5.53
N SER A 318 -6.93 12.28 -6.21
CA SER A 318 -7.39 12.87 -7.46
C SER A 318 -6.23 13.12 -8.42
N THR A 319 -6.45 12.76 -9.68
CA THR A 319 -5.54 13.05 -10.79
C THR A 319 -5.88 14.36 -11.50
N ALA A 320 -6.92 15.07 -11.05
CA ALA A 320 -7.39 16.33 -11.63
C ALA A 320 -6.56 17.52 -11.11
N ILE A 321 -5.24 17.42 -11.29
CA ILE A 321 -4.26 18.44 -10.88
C ILE A 321 -3.79 19.20 -12.13
N ASP A 322 -4.04 20.50 -12.16
CA ASP A 322 -3.53 21.43 -13.18
C ASP A 322 -3.21 22.78 -12.52
N LEU A 323 -1.96 22.91 -12.08
CA LEU A 323 -1.47 24.06 -11.31
C LEU A 323 -0.80 25.06 -12.25
N ALA A 324 -1.50 26.16 -12.55
CA ALA A 324 -0.94 27.25 -13.35
C ALA A 324 0.23 27.94 -12.61
N PRO A 325 1.25 28.44 -13.35
CA PRO A 325 2.29 29.28 -12.75
C PRO A 325 1.69 30.47 -12.00
N GLY A 326 2.13 30.70 -10.76
CA GLY A 326 1.66 31.82 -9.94
C GLY A 326 0.40 31.55 -9.10
N ALA A 327 -0.23 30.38 -9.24
CA ALA A 327 -1.39 30.02 -8.40
C ALA A 327 -0.96 29.75 -6.95
N THR A 328 -1.71 30.22 -5.94
CA THR A 328 -1.27 30.22 -4.53
C THR A 328 -2.15 29.42 -3.55
N ASP A 329 -3.34 28.98 -4.00
CA ASP A 329 -4.31 28.26 -3.17
C ASP A 329 -5.28 27.43 -4.03
N VAL A 330 -4.73 26.52 -4.84
CA VAL A 330 -5.55 25.62 -5.68
C VAL A 330 -5.92 24.40 -4.86
N HIS A 331 -7.21 24.07 -4.82
CA HIS A 331 -7.71 22.95 -4.02
C HIS A 331 -7.98 21.70 -4.85
N VAL A 332 -7.56 20.55 -4.33
CA VAL A 332 -7.83 19.22 -4.88
C VAL A 332 -8.50 18.39 -3.78
N ARG A 333 -9.70 17.89 -4.09
CA ARG A 333 -10.59 17.26 -3.11
C ARG A 333 -11.01 15.88 -3.56
N ASP A 334 -11.29 15.05 -2.57
CA ASP A 334 -11.94 13.76 -2.75
C ASP A 334 -12.71 13.38 -1.48
N GLU A 335 -13.70 12.52 -1.59
CA GLU A 335 -14.52 12.09 -0.46
C GLU A 335 -15.06 10.67 -0.61
N TYR A 336 -15.41 10.06 0.52
CA TYR A 336 -16.04 8.75 0.55
C TYR A 336 -16.99 8.60 1.74
N THR A 337 -18.22 8.18 1.46
CA THR A 337 -19.22 7.85 2.50
C THR A 337 -19.11 6.39 2.88
N VAL A 338 -18.81 6.09 4.14
CA VAL A 338 -18.65 4.72 4.61
C VAL A 338 -20.01 4.01 4.71
N PRO A 339 -20.21 2.83 4.08
CA PRO A 339 -21.49 2.13 4.06
C PRO A 339 -21.77 1.36 5.37
N ALA A 340 -20.77 1.23 6.23
CA ALA A 340 -20.83 0.47 7.48
C ALA A 340 -20.10 1.24 8.60
N PRO A 341 -20.36 0.91 9.88
CA PRO A 341 -19.55 1.44 10.98
C PRO A 341 -18.11 0.95 10.88
N VAL A 342 -17.17 1.88 10.96
CA VAL A 342 -15.74 1.60 10.85
C VAL A 342 -14.93 2.38 11.89
N SER A 343 -13.68 1.98 12.09
CA SER A 343 -12.69 2.69 12.87
C SER A 343 -11.48 3.04 12.01
N VAL A 344 -11.13 4.33 11.93
CA VAL A 344 -9.90 4.80 11.27
C VAL A 344 -8.74 4.66 12.25
N THR A 345 -7.71 3.92 11.87
CA THR A 345 -6.60 3.57 12.76
C THR A 345 -5.32 4.34 12.46
N SER A 346 -5.09 4.68 11.19
CA SER A 346 -3.96 5.48 10.76
C SER A 346 -4.27 6.26 9.49
N ILE A 347 -3.52 7.32 9.24
CA ILE A 347 -3.64 8.19 8.08
C ILE A 347 -2.24 8.54 7.56
N TYR A 348 -2.06 8.49 6.25
CA TYR A 348 -0.85 8.87 5.54
C TYR A 348 -1.23 9.88 4.43
N PRO A 349 -1.06 11.19 4.68
CA PRO A 349 -1.18 12.21 3.63
C PRO A 349 0.04 12.18 2.72
N HIS A 350 -0.14 12.44 1.43
CA HIS A 350 0.94 12.56 0.46
C HIS A 350 0.63 13.59 -0.64
N ALA A 351 1.58 14.50 -0.85
CA ALA A 351 1.68 15.45 -1.95
C ALA A 351 3.17 15.77 -2.18
N HIS A 352 3.51 16.35 -3.33
CA HIS A 352 4.89 16.77 -3.64
C HIS A 352 5.16 18.21 -3.20
N TYR A 353 6.14 18.86 -3.84
CA TYR A 353 6.73 20.13 -3.43
C TYR A 353 5.79 21.35 -3.41
N LEU A 354 4.71 21.32 -4.19
CA LEU A 354 3.75 22.42 -4.25
C LEU A 354 2.58 22.23 -3.28
N GLY A 355 2.44 21.05 -2.67
CA GLY A 355 1.52 20.82 -1.56
C GLY A 355 1.77 21.82 -0.44
N LYS A 356 0.71 22.46 0.04
CA LYS A 356 0.77 23.52 1.05
C LYS A 356 0.07 23.12 2.34
N ARG A 357 -1.17 22.63 2.22
CA ARG A 357 -2.01 22.24 3.35
C ARG A 357 -2.80 21.00 3.01
N ILE A 358 -3.01 20.14 4.00
CA ILE A 358 -4.00 19.07 3.96
C ILE A 358 -4.94 19.17 5.14
N GLU A 359 -6.24 19.19 4.85
CA GLU A 359 -7.31 18.98 5.83
C GLU A 359 -8.04 17.67 5.53
N ALA A 360 -8.21 16.84 6.55
CA ALA A 360 -9.08 15.68 6.48
C ALA A 360 -10.00 15.62 7.70
N TRP A 361 -11.29 15.40 7.45
CA TRP A 361 -12.31 15.26 8.48
C TRP A 361 -13.38 14.27 8.06
N ALA A 362 -14.11 13.74 9.03
CA ALA A 362 -15.35 13.03 8.78
C ALA A 362 -16.55 13.92 9.14
N GLU A 363 -17.51 14.05 8.23
CA GLU A 363 -18.85 14.55 8.52
C GLU A 363 -19.71 13.37 8.97
N LEU A 364 -20.27 13.43 10.18
CA LEU A 364 -21.15 12.39 10.72
C LEU A 364 -22.58 12.55 10.18
N PRO A 365 -23.44 11.51 10.19
CA PRO A 365 -24.83 11.59 9.71
C PRO A 365 -25.71 12.68 10.34
N GLY A 366 -25.29 13.27 11.47
CA GLY A 366 -25.93 14.43 12.10
C GLY A 366 -25.32 15.79 11.74
N GLY A 367 -24.43 15.87 10.75
CA GLY A 367 -23.75 17.08 10.29
C GLY A 367 -22.58 17.56 11.16
N SER A 368 -22.27 16.85 12.25
CA SER A 368 -21.12 17.21 13.09
C SER A 368 -19.80 16.78 12.45
N ARG A 369 -18.79 17.65 12.54
CA ARG A 369 -17.43 17.40 12.04
C ARG A 369 -16.58 16.68 13.09
N ARG A 370 -15.80 15.70 12.64
CA ARG A 370 -14.74 15.03 13.40
C ARG A 370 -13.42 15.17 12.64
N TRP A 371 -12.44 15.81 13.26
CA TRP A 371 -11.10 15.92 12.67
C TRP A 371 -10.40 14.58 12.58
N LEU A 372 -9.71 14.37 11.46
CA LEU A 372 -8.87 13.21 11.21
C LEU A 372 -7.40 13.63 11.14
N ILE A 373 -7.07 14.66 10.36
CA ILE A 373 -5.77 15.31 10.36
C ILE A 373 -5.89 16.75 9.81
N ARG A 374 -5.00 17.64 10.25
CA ARG A 374 -4.75 18.92 9.60
C ARG A 374 -3.25 19.20 9.64
N ILE A 375 -2.67 19.57 8.51
CA ILE A 375 -1.29 20.03 8.38
C ILE A 375 -1.34 21.36 7.64
N ASP A 376 -0.92 22.44 8.28
CA ASP A 376 -1.02 23.80 7.74
C ASP A 376 0.18 24.20 6.86
N ASP A 377 1.31 23.54 7.05
CA ASP A 377 2.58 23.76 6.37
C ASP A 377 3.14 22.39 5.99
N TRP A 378 2.75 21.91 4.80
CA TRP A 378 3.18 20.62 4.28
C TRP A 378 4.66 20.68 3.88
N ASP A 379 5.42 19.70 4.33
CA ASP A 379 6.81 19.51 3.92
C ASP A 379 6.97 18.11 3.30
N PHE A 380 7.27 18.08 2.01
CA PHE A 380 7.49 16.86 1.24
C PHE A 380 8.62 15.99 1.79
N ASP A 381 9.64 16.57 2.41
CA ASP A 381 10.74 15.81 3.00
C ASP A 381 10.35 15.18 4.36
N TRP A 382 9.21 15.59 4.97
CA TRP A 382 8.72 15.08 6.26
C TRP A 382 7.35 14.40 6.18
N GLN A 383 7.33 13.24 5.52
CA GLN A 383 6.14 12.40 5.40
C GLN A 383 6.09 11.33 6.49
N ASP A 384 4.92 11.13 7.08
CA ASP A 384 4.72 10.13 8.14
C ASP A 384 3.33 9.47 8.05
N GLN A 385 3.22 8.27 8.62
CA GLN A 385 1.96 7.58 8.84
C GLN A 385 1.48 7.83 10.27
N TYR A 386 0.54 8.74 10.41
CA TYR A 386 -0.01 9.18 11.68
C TYR A 386 -1.01 8.15 12.22
N ARG A 387 -0.60 7.41 13.24
CA ARG A 387 -1.42 6.38 13.90
C ARG A 387 -2.17 6.96 15.07
N PHE A 388 -3.50 6.81 15.12
CA PHE A 388 -4.26 7.34 16.24
C PHE A 388 -3.92 6.64 17.55
N VAL A 389 -3.85 7.40 18.65
CA VAL A 389 -3.76 6.84 20.02
C VAL A 389 -4.96 5.93 20.27
N THR A 390 -6.15 6.47 19.98
CA THR A 390 -7.45 5.78 19.99
C THR A 390 -8.04 5.87 18.59
N PRO A 391 -8.32 4.74 17.90
CA PRO A 391 -8.94 4.75 16.59
C PRO A 391 -10.22 5.60 16.53
N VAL A 392 -10.41 6.33 15.44
CA VAL A 392 -11.55 7.22 15.25
C VAL A 392 -12.73 6.42 14.71
N ARG A 393 -13.73 6.17 15.55
CA ARG A 393 -14.95 5.45 15.17
C ARG A 393 -15.91 6.34 14.38
N LEU A 394 -16.33 5.85 13.21
CA LEU A 394 -17.26 6.49 12.29
C LEU A 394 -18.49 5.58 12.10
N PRO A 395 -19.72 6.05 12.39
CA PRO A 395 -20.93 5.31 12.05
C PRO A 395 -21.12 5.22 10.53
N ALA A 396 -21.92 4.24 10.09
CA ALA A 396 -22.37 4.16 8.70
C ALA A 396 -23.03 5.48 8.26
N GLY A 397 -22.76 5.88 7.02
CA GLY A 397 -23.21 7.16 6.46
C GLY A 397 -22.33 8.36 6.83
N SER A 398 -21.21 8.17 7.55
CA SER A 398 -20.23 9.25 7.71
C SER A 398 -19.48 9.46 6.40
N THR A 399 -19.23 10.70 6.01
CA THR A 399 -18.42 11.05 4.83
C THR A 399 -17.04 11.50 5.27
N ILE A 400 -16.00 10.82 4.79
CA ILE A 400 -14.60 11.21 4.98
C ILE A 400 -14.24 12.14 3.83
N HIS A 401 -13.72 13.32 4.15
CA HIS A 401 -13.28 14.33 3.18
C HIS A 401 -11.77 14.50 3.23
N MET A 402 -11.18 14.70 2.05
CA MET A 402 -9.80 15.11 1.83
C MET A 402 -9.81 16.45 1.09
N ASP A 403 -9.03 17.42 1.57
CA ASP A 403 -8.83 18.70 0.89
C ASP A 403 -7.34 19.10 0.95
N TRP A 404 -6.67 18.96 -0.18
CA TRP A 404 -5.31 19.47 -0.40
C TRP A 404 -5.36 20.87 -0.99
N SER A 405 -4.54 21.80 -0.50
CA SER A 405 -4.25 23.06 -1.19
C SER A 405 -2.80 23.13 -1.67
N PHE A 406 -2.59 23.78 -2.81
CA PHE A 406 -1.31 23.87 -3.51
C PHE A 406 -0.90 25.32 -3.82
N ASP A 407 0.41 25.57 -3.81
CA ASP A 407 1.04 26.87 -4.09
C ASP A 407 2.15 26.73 -5.15
N ASN A 408 1.82 27.07 -6.40
CA ASN A 408 2.76 27.14 -7.53
C ASN A 408 3.24 28.59 -7.80
N SER A 409 3.36 29.41 -6.76
CA SER A 409 3.89 30.77 -6.88
C SER A 409 5.41 30.82 -6.78
N ALA A 410 6.00 31.94 -7.20
CA ALA A 410 7.43 32.22 -7.03
C ALA A 410 7.82 32.51 -5.56
N SER A 411 6.83 32.72 -4.69
CA SER A 411 7.05 32.92 -3.25
C SER A 411 7.00 31.63 -2.43
N ASN A 412 6.56 30.50 -3.01
CA ASN A 412 6.66 29.21 -2.34
C ASN A 412 8.14 28.78 -2.30
N PRO A 413 8.77 28.69 -1.11
CA PRO A 413 10.19 28.30 -0.99
C PRO A 413 10.44 26.86 -1.43
N HIS A 414 9.41 26.01 -1.46
CA HIS A 414 9.49 24.63 -1.90
C HIS A 414 9.31 24.47 -3.41
N ASN A 415 8.97 25.53 -4.16
CA ASN A 415 8.75 25.41 -5.60
C ASN A 415 10.04 24.96 -6.31
N PRO A 416 10.06 23.80 -6.99
CA PRO A 416 11.26 23.28 -7.64
C PRO A 416 11.61 24.05 -8.93
N PHE A 417 10.81 25.05 -9.31
CA PHE A 417 10.98 25.85 -10.51
C PHE A 417 11.09 27.35 -10.23
N SER A 418 12.15 27.95 -10.78
CA SER A 418 12.33 29.40 -10.82
C SER A 418 12.70 29.83 -12.24
N PRO A 419 11.78 30.49 -13.01
CA PRO A 419 10.41 30.86 -12.62
C PRO A 419 9.45 29.66 -12.56
N PRO A 420 8.30 29.78 -11.86
CA PRO A 420 7.26 28.75 -11.84
C PRO A 420 6.77 28.35 -13.23
N ARG A 421 6.43 27.07 -13.40
CA ARG A 421 5.91 26.50 -14.65
C ARG A 421 4.62 25.71 -14.38
N PRO A 422 3.81 25.37 -15.40
CA PRO A 422 2.64 24.53 -15.19
C PRO A 422 3.03 23.17 -14.61
N VAL A 423 2.33 22.73 -13.55
CA VAL A 423 2.55 21.41 -12.91
C VAL A 423 1.24 20.63 -12.91
N ARG A 424 1.31 19.32 -13.18
CA ARG A 424 0.16 18.42 -13.31
C ARG A 424 0.38 17.16 -12.47
N PHE A 425 -0.65 16.32 -12.41
CA PHE A 425 -0.54 15.00 -11.80
C PHE A 425 0.58 14.18 -12.46
N GLY A 426 1.45 13.59 -11.64
CA GLY A 426 2.51 12.70 -12.12
C GLY A 426 3.38 12.15 -10.99
N PRO A 427 4.15 11.08 -11.26
CA PRO A 427 4.91 10.40 -10.24
C PRO A 427 6.20 11.14 -9.84
N ALA A 428 6.78 11.99 -10.69
CA ALA A 428 8.04 12.64 -10.34
C ALA A 428 7.82 13.65 -9.20
N SER A 429 8.81 13.83 -8.32
CA SER A 429 8.78 14.84 -7.26
C SER A 429 8.51 16.26 -7.78
N THR A 430 8.81 16.52 -9.06
CA THR A 430 8.53 17.79 -9.75
C THR A 430 7.15 17.88 -10.44
N ASP A 431 6.44 16.77 -10.52
CA ASP A 431 5.00 16.73 -10.80
C ASP A 431 4.23 16.88 -9.48
N GLU A 432 2.92 16.66 -9.45
CA GLU A 432 2.15 16.66 -8.20
C GLU A 432 1.28 15.42 -7.96
N MET A 433 0.97 15.20 -6.69
CA MET A 433 0.04 14.19 -6.18
C MET A 433 -0.85 14.79 -5.09
N ALA A 434 -2.04 14.22 -4.93
CA ALA A 434 -2.99 14.64 -3.90
C ALA A 434 -3.62 13.36 -3.33
N GLU A 435 -2.98 12.78 -2.33
CA GLU A 435 -3.33 11.47 -1.78
C GLU A 435 -3.53 11.53 -0.27
N LEU A 436 -4.47 10.72 0.21
CA LEU A 436 -4.71 10.48 1.63
C LEU A 436 -5.06 9.01 1.81
N ILE A 437 -4.11 8.23 2.32
CA ILE A 437 -4.28 6.80 2.58
C ILE A 437 -4.72 6.62 4.03
N LEU A 438 -5.79 5.86 4.25
CA LEU A 438 -6.36 5.55 5.56
C LEU A 438 -6.36 4.05 5.78
N GLU A 439 -5.93 3.59 6.96
CA GLU A 439 -6.19 2.22 7.40
C GLU A 439 -7.50 2.18 8.20
N ILE A 440 -8.49 1.47 7.67
CA ILE A 440 -9.84 1.41 8.20
C ILE A 440 -10.21 -0.02 8.58
N GLU A 441 -10.78 -0.19 9.77
CA GLU A 441 -11.26 -1.47 10.27
C GLU A 441 -12.79 -1.44 10.39
N PRO A 442 -13.55 -2.37 9.78
CA PRO A 442 -14.97 -2.46 10.03
C PRO A 442 -15.24 -2.95 11.46
N ASP A 443 -16.28 -2.40 12.11
CA ASP A 443 -16.68 -2.85 13.45
C ASP A 443 -17.08 -4.34 13.46
N ASP A 444 -17.63 -4.85 12.35
CA ASP A 444 -17.85 -6.28 12.09
C ASP A 444 -16.88 -6.76 10.98
N PRO A 445 -15.89 -7.62 11.29
CA PRO A 445 -14.94 -8.16 10.31
C PRO A 445 -15.59 -8.81 9.08
N ARG A 446 -16.82 -9.33 9.20
CA ARG A 446 -17.55 -9.95 8.07
C ARG A 446 -17.96 -8.93 7.00
N GLN A 447 -17.96 -7.64 7.33
CA GLN A 447 -18.30 -6.55 6.40
C GLN A 447 -17.10 -6.11 5.56
N LEU A 448 -15.88 -6.55 5.86
CA LEU A 448 -14.67 -6.10 5.16
C LEU A 448 -14.76 -6.29 3.64
N ALA A 449 -15.21 -7.46 3.18
CA ALA A 449 -15.30 -7.75 1.75
C ALA A 449 -16.31 -6.83 1.03
N ALA A 450 -17.43 -6.51 1.69
CA ALA A 450 -18.42 -5.61 1.13
C ALA A 450 -17.93 -4.15 1.14
N LEU A 451 -17.22 -3.74 2.18
CA LEU A 451 -16.59 -2.42 2.30
C LEU A 451 -15.50 -2.22 1.23
N ASP A 452 -14.60 -3.19 1.08
CA ASP A 452 -13.53 -3.17 0.06
C ASP A 452 -14.11 -3.12 -1.35
N GLU A 453 -15.12 -3.94 -1.63
CA GLU A 453 -15.82 -3.94 -2.91
C GLU A 453 -16.52 -2.60 -3.20
N ASP A 454 -17.14 -1.99 -2.18
CA ASP A 454 -17.78 -0.69 -2.33
C ASP A 454 -16.79 0.45 -2.59
N PHE A 455 -15.73 0.50 -1.78
CA PHE A 455 -14.67 1.48 -1.97
C PHE A 455 -13.96 1.29 -3.33
N ARG A 456 -13.70 0.05 -3.74
CA ARG A 456 -13.09 -0.25 -5.05
C ARG A 456 -13.94 0.24 -6.21
N ARG A 457 -15.27 0.12 -6.15
CA ARG A 457 -16.16 0.72 -7.16
C ARG A 457 -16.01 2.24 -7.23
N LYS A 458 -15.92 2.92 -6.09
CA LYS A 458 -15.67 4.37 -6.04
C LYS A 458 -14.32 4.69 -6.68
N TRP A 459 -13.27 3.98 -6.29
CA TRP A 459 -11.91 4.20 -6.82
C TRP A 459 -11.85 3.99 -8.34
N LEU A 460 -12.44 2.90 -8.84
CA LEU A 460 -12.51 2.62 -10.29
C LEU A 460 -13.21 3.74 -11.08
N ARG A 461 -14.25 4.39 -10.52
CA ARG A 461 -14.91 5.54 -11.19
C ARG A 461 -13.98 6.75 -11.32
N VAL A 462 -13.22 7.08 -10.27
CA VAL A 462 -12.21 8.15 -10.33
C VAL A 462 -11.16 7.85 -11.41
N GLN A 463 -10.75 6.59 -11.53
CA GLN A 463 -9.83 6.18 -12.59
C GLN A 463 -10.45 6.25 -13.99
N VAL A 464 -11.73 5.94 -14.14
CA VAL A 464 -12.47 6.13 -15.40
C VAL A 464 -12.49 7.60 -15.80
N GLU A 465 -12.84 8.51 -14.90
CA GLU A 465 -12.86 9.96 -15.18
C GLU A 465 -11.48 10.48 -15.61
N THR A 466 -10.43 9.96 -14.99
CA THR A 466 -9.03 10.24 -15.35
C THR A 466 -8.72 9.82 -16.79
N LEU A 467 -9.08 8.59 -17.17
CA LEU A 467 -8.82 8.06 -18.51
C LEU A 467 -9.72 8.70 -19.57
N GLU A 468 -10.96 9.07 -19.23
CA GLU A 468 -11.84 9.82 -20.13
C GLU A 468 -11.23 11.17 -20.51
N ARG A 469 -10.68 11.89 -19.53
CA ARG A 469 -9.92 13.13 -19.78
C ARG A 469 -8.71 12.88 -20.65
N THR A 470 -7.95 11.82 -20.33
CA THR A 470 -6.77 11.43 -21.12
C THR A 470 -7.11 11.14 -22.57
N VAL A 471 -8.16 10.37 -22.83
CA VAL A 471 -8.65 10.01 -24.18
C VAL A 471 -9.24 11.23 -24.91
N LYS A 472 -9.71 12.24 -24.19
CA LYS A 472 -10.16 13.52 -24.76
C LYS A 472 -8.96 14.38 -25.19
N GLU A 473 -7.92 14.45 -24.37
CA GLU A 473 -6.71 15.24 -24.63
C GLU A 473 -5.79 14.58 -25.68
N ARG A 474 -5.72 13.24 -25.65
CA ARG A 474 -4.91 12.41 -26.55
C ARG A 474 -5.82 11.42 -27.28
N PRO A 475 -6.58 11.89 -28.29
CA PRO A 475 -7.61 11.07 -28.93
C PRO A 475 -7.07 9.88 -29.71
N ASP A 476 -5.78 9.86 -30.01
CA ASP A 476 -5.02 8.84 -30.71
C ASP A 476 -4.31 7.83 -29.78
N ASP A 477 -4.43 7.98 -28.45
CA ASP A 477 -3.83 7.05 -27.49
C ASP A 477 -4.64 5.75 -27.37
N ALA A 478 -4.27 4.76 -28.18
CA ALA A 478 -4.92 3.45 -28.19
C ALA A 478 -4.79 2.70 -26.86
N ASP A 479 -3.69 2.90 -26.11
CA ASP A 479 -3.47 2.21 -24.84
C ASP A 479 -4.40 2.77 -23.76
N ALA A 480 -4.53 4.10 -23.69
CA ALA A 480 -5.48 4.75 -22.79
C ALA A 480 -6.94 4.37 -23.11
N ALA A 481 -7.29 4.22 -24.39
CA ALA A 481 -8.61 3.72 -24.79
C ALA A 481 -8.83 2.26 -24.34
N ALA A 482 -7.81 1.41 -24.43
CA ALA A 482 -7.89 0.04 -23.94
C ALA A 482 -7.98 -0.05 -22.40
N ASP A 483 -7.21 0.77 -21.68
CA ASP A 483 -7.28 0.87 -20.22
C ASP A 483 -8.67 1.34 -19.77
N LEU A 484 -9.27 2.31 -20.47
CA LEU A 484 -10.62 2.78 -20.20
C LEU A 484 -11.65 1.66 -20.41
N GLY A 485 -11.46 0.83 -21.44
CA GLY A 485 -12.27 -0.36 -21.68
C GLY A 485 -12.22 -1.35 -20.51
N ALA A 486 -11.01 -1.62 -19.99
CA ALA A 486 -10.81 -2.52 -18.86
C ALA A 486 -11.50 -2.03 -17.58
N LEU A 487 -11.35 -0.74 -17.25
CA LEU A 487 -12.00 -0.18 -16.06
C LEU A 487 -13.53 -0.21 -16.16
N ARG A 488 -14.09 0.15 -17.32
CA ARG A 488 -15.54 0.07 -17.57
C ARG A 488 -16.07 -1.35 -17.52
N GLN A 489 -15.29 -2.33 -18.00
CA GLN A 489 -15.62 -3.74 -17.87
C GLN A 489 -15.68 -4.17 -16.39
N HIS A 490 -14.71 -3.76 -15.57
CA HIS A 490 -14.72 -4.03 -14.12
C HIS A 490 -15.91 -3.38 -13.40
N LEU A 491 -16.37 -2.22 -13.85
CA LEU A 491 -17.58 -1.58 -13.35
C LEU A 491 -18.90 -2.21 -13.86
N GLY A 492 -18.82 -3.19 -14.77
CA GLY A 492 -19.99 -3.81 -15.40
C GLY A 492 -20.64 -2.96 -16.49
N GLU A 493 -19.99 -1.87 -16.93
CA GLU A 493 -20.43 -0.97 -18.00
C GLU A 493 -20.11 -1.58 -19.38
N VAL A 494 -20.62 -2.78 -19.63
CA VAL A 494 -20.27 -3.62 -20.79
C VAL A 494 -20.35 -2.89 -22.14
N PRO A 495 -21.41 -2.11 -22.46
CA PRO A 495 -21.46 -1.38 -23.73
C PRO A 495 -20.35 -0.32 -23.86
N ALA A 496 -20.04 0.37 -22.77
CA ALA A 496 -19.02 1.42 -22.74
C ALA A 496 -17.60 0.84 -22.80
N ALA A 497 -17.40 -0.38 -22.25
CA ALA A 497 -16.17 -1.14 -22.37
C ALA A 497 -15.91 -1.59 -23.81
N ILE A 498 -16.91 -2.18 -24.48
CA ILE A 498 -16.83 -2.59 -25.89
C ILE A 498 -16.46 -1.39 -26.77
N ALA A 499 -17.15 -0.26 -26.63
CA ALA A 499 -16.88 0.94 -27.43
C ALA A 499 -15.44 1.47 -27.24
N ALA A 500 -14.89 1.37 -26.03
CA ALA A 500 -13.53 1.78 -25.73
C ALA A 500 -12.48 0.82 -26.34
N TYR A 501 -12.69 -0.50 -26.25
CA TYR A 501 -11.81 -1.47 -26.91
C TYR A 501 -11.86 -1.39 -28.44
N GLU A 502 -13.05 -1.22 -29.01
CA GLU A 502 -13.19 -1.00 -30.45
C GLU A 502 -12.47 0.27 -30.90
N ARG A 503 -12.52 1.34 -30.08
CA ARG A 503 -11.73 2.56 -30.34
C ARG A 503 -10.24 2.25 -30.31
N ALA A 504 -9.76 1.52 -29.30
CA ALA A 504 -8.35 1.12 -29.22
C ALA A 504 -7.92 0.35 -30.48
N LEU A 505 -8.74 -0.59 -30.95
CA LEU A 505 -8.47 -1.38 -32.16
C LEU A 505 -8.61 -0.59 -33.47
N ARG A 506 -9.46 0.45 -33.52
CA ARG A 506 -9.48 1.39 -34.67
C ARG A 506 -8.20 2.22 -34.75
N LEU A 507 -7.67 2.64 -33.61
CA LEU A 507 -6.43 3.41 -33.52
C LEU A 507 -5.19 2.54 -33.78
N ARG A 508 -5.21 1.31 -33.24
CA ARG A 508 -4.14 0.33 -33.34
C ARG A 508 -4.71 -1.07 -33.58
N PRO A 509 -4.86 -1.50 -34.85
CA PRO A 509 -5.47 -2.78 -35.19
C PRO A 509 -4.68 -4.02 -34.73
N ASP A 510 -3.40 -3.88 -34.39
CA ASP A 510 -2.52 -4.92 -33.85
C ASP A 510 -2.42 -4.87 -32.31
N HIS A 511 -3.30 -4.12 -31.64
CA HIS A 511 -3.31 -4.04 -30.18
C HIS A 511 -3.80 -5.35 -29.53
N LEU A 512 -2.86 -6.25 -29.21
CA LEU A 512 -3.12 -7.59 -28.68
C LEU A 512 -4.09 -7.60 -27.49
N ARG A 513 -3.77 -6.85 -26.42
CA ARG A 513 -4.60 -6.79 -25.20
C ARG A 513 -6.04 -6.38 -25.49
N ALA A 514 -6.26 -5.32 -26.25
CA ALA A 514 -7.61 -4.87 -26.61
C ALA A 514 -8.38 -5.93 -27.42
N SER A 515 -7.69 -6.68 -28.28
CA SER A 515 -8.31 -7.77 -29.05
C SER A 515 -8.73 -8.95 -28.15
N VAL A 516 -7.86 -9.35 -27.22
CA VAL A 516 -8.16 -10.41 -26.25
C VAL A 516 -9.32 -10.00 -25.34
N GLU A 517 -9.24 -8.82 -24.71
CA GLU A 517 -10.25 -8.36 -23.76
C GLU A 517 -11.61 -8.10 -24.42
N LEU A 518 -11.64 -7.52 -25.63
CA LEU A 518 -12.89 -7.39 -26.38
C LEU A 518 -13.49 -8.77 -26.70
N GLY A 519 -12.66 -9.74 -27.08
CA GLY A 519 -13.09 -11.12 -27.28
C GLY A 519 -13.73 -11.73 -26.02
N ILE A 520 -13.12 -11.52 -24.84
CA ILE A 520 -13.64 -11.98 -23.55
C ILE A 520 -15.00 -11.34 -23.24
N VAL A 521 -15.11 -10.01 -23.41
CA VAL A 521 -16.36 -9.28 -23.14
C VAL A 521 -17.49 -9.71 -24.07
N LEU A 522 -17.20 -9.86 -25.37
CA LEU A 522 -18.17 -10.35 -26.36
C LEU A 522 -18.60 -11.79 -26.08
N MET A 523 -17.66 -12.65 -25.69
CA MET A 523 -17.94 -14.03 -25.28
C MET A 523 -18.86 -14.08 -24.05
N ALA A 524 -18.66 -13.20 -23.07
CA ALA A 524 -19.52 -13.09 -21.89
C ALA A 524 -20.93 -12.57 -22.24
N LYS A 525 -21.03 -11.66 -23.23
CA LYS A 525 -22.30 -11.16 -23.78
C LYS A 525 -23.03 -12.20 -24.64
N GLY A 526 -22.34 -13.25 -25.10
CA GLY A 526 -22.88 -14.29 -25.98
C GLY A 526 -22.71 -14.01 -27.48
N ASP A 527 -21.96 -12.97 -27.84
CA ASP A 527 -21.62 -12.65 -29.23
C ASP A 527 -20.39 -13.46 -29.67
N LEU A 528 -20.61 -14.76 -29.83
CA LEU A 528 -19.53 -15.75 -29.97
C LEU A 528 -18.77 -15.62 -31.29
N ASP A 529 -19.45 -15.26 -32.37
CA ASP A 529 -18.83 -15.09 -33.69
C ASP A 529 -17.83 -13.93 -33.68
N ALA A 530 -18.24 -12.77 -33.13
CA ALA A 530 -17.37 -11.62 -32.98
C ALA A 530 -16.21 -11.92 -32.00
N ALA A 531 -16.50 -12.60 -30.89
CA ALA A 531 -15.48 -13.01 -29.92
C ALA A 531 -14.38 -13.88 -30.56
N VAL A 532 -14.76 -14.92 -31.30
CA VAL A 532 -13.82 -15.79 -32.01
C VAL A 532 -13.02 -15.01 -33.06
N GLY A 533 -13.63 -14.07 -33.77
CA GLY A 533 -12.94 -13.21 -34.73
C GLY A 533 -11.80 -12.40 -34.09
N HIS A 534 -12.08 -11.74 -32.97
CA HIS A 534 -11.07 -10.97 -32.23
C HIS A 534 -9.98 -11.85 -31.60
N LEU A 535 -10.35 -13.03 -31.09
CA LEU A 535 -9.40 -13.95 -30.47
C LEU A 535 -8.50 -14.64 -31.50
N ARG A 536 -9.01 -14.98 -32.69
CA ARG A 536 -8.17 -15.49 -33.80
C ARG A 536 -7.12 -14.47 -34.21
N ARG A 537 -7.52 -13.21 -34.38
CA ARG A 537 -6.58 -12.11 -34.66
C ARG A 537 -5.52 -11.98 -33.57
N ALA A 538 -5.91 -12.08 -32.29
CA ALA A 538 -4.96 -12.06 -31.18
C ALA A 538 -3.92 -13.19 -31.28
N THR A 539 -4.36 -14.42 -31.59
CA THR A 539 -3.47 -15.57 -31.76
C THR A 539 -2.63 -15.52 -33.05
N GLU A 540 -3.05 -14.77 -34.07
CA GLU A 540 -2.24 -14.51 -35.26
C GLU A 540 -1.12 -13.50 -34.97
N LEU A 541 -1.41 -12.48 -34.14
CA LEU A 541 -0.45 -11.47 -33.71
C LEU A 541 0.57 -12.03 -32.71
N ALA A 542 0.14 -12.93 -31.82
CA ALA A 542 0.98 -13.57 -30.81
C ALA A 542 0.79 -15.10 -30.84
N PRO A 543 1.42 -15.81 -31.80
CA PRO A 543 1.23 -17.24 -32.01
C PRO A 543 1.85 -18.14 -30.92
N ASP A 544 2.66 -17.55 -30.04
CA ASP A 544 3.33 -18.14 -28.88
C ASP A 544 2.66 -17.77 -27.54
N ASP A 545 1.61 -16.95 -27.54
CA ASP A 545 0.84 -16.63 -26.33
C ASP A 545 -0.13 -17.77 -25.97
N ALA A 546 0.28 -18.58 -25.00
CA ALA A 546 -0.50 -19.72 -24.52
C ALA A 546 -1.86 -19.31 -23.90
N GLN A 547 -1.93 -18.14 -23.26
CA GLN A 547 -3.16 -17.66 -22.62
C GLN A 547 -4.17 -17.14 -23.65
N ALA A 548 -3.69 -16.47 -24.71
CA ALA A 548 -4.54 -16.08 -25.84
C ALA A 548 -5.12 -17.31 -26.56
N GLN A 549 -4.31 -18.37 -26.75
CA GLN A 549 -4.76 -19.65 -27.31
C GLN A 549 -5.82 -20.33 -26.43
N LEU A 550 -5.60 -20.36 -25.11
CA LEU A 550 -6.58 -20.87 -24.15
C LEU A 550 -7.91 -20.09 -24.22
N THR A 551 -7.84 -18.76 -24.33
CA THR A 551 -9.03 -17.91 -24.42
C THR A 551 -9.81 -18.15 -25.72
N LEU A 552 -9.11 -18.30 -26.86
CA LEU A 552 -9.72 -18.71 -28.14
C LEU A 552 -10.40 -20.08 -28.02
N ALA A 553 -9.74 -21.06 -27.42
CA ALA A 553 -10.31 -22.40 -27.22
C ALA A 553 -11.61 -22.36 -26.40
N ASN A 554 -11.64 -21.54 -25.34
CA ASN A 554 -12.83 -21.32 -24.52
C ASN A 554 -13.99 -20.70 -25.32
N ALA A 555 -13.70 -19.76 -26.22
CA ALA A 555 -14.71 -19.15 -27.09
C ALA A 555 -15.26 -20.16 -28.12
N LEU A 556 -14.39 -20.93 -28.79
CA LEU A 556 -14.78 -21.98 -29.74
C LEU A 556 -15.64 -23.05 -29.08
N ARG A 557 -15.27 -23.48 -27.86
CA ARG A 557 -16.08 -24.42 -27.06
C ARG A 557 -17.48 -23.86 -26.78
N LYS A 558 -17.59 -22.58 -26.39
CA LYS A 558 -18.90 -21.94 -26.17
C LYS A 558 -19.71 -21.83 -27.47
N GLN A 559 -19.04 -21.68 -28.61
CA GLN A 559 -19.64 -21.71 -29.95
C GLN A 559 -20.03 -23.14 -30.40
N SER A 560 -19.76 -24.16 -29.57
CA SER A 560 -19.94 -25.58 -29.91
C SER A 560 -19.07 -26.07 -31.08
N ASP A 561 -17.99 -25.34 -31.42
CA ASP A 561 -16.93 -25.83 -32.31
C ASP A 561 -15.92 -26.66 -31.50
N ASP A 562 -16.33 -27.88 -31.14
CA ASP A 562 -15.52 -28.80 -30.36
C ASP A 562 -14.18 -29.14 -31.05
N ALA A 563 -14.18 -29.21 -32.39
CA ALA A 563 -12.98 -29.55 -33.16
C ALA A 563 -11.95 -28.40 -33.10
N GLY A 564 -12.38 -27.17 -33.31
CA GLY A 564 -11.56 -25.97 -33.15
C GLY A 564 -11.07 -25.80 -31.70
N ALA A 565 -11.95 -26.02 -30.72
CA ALA A 565 -11.60 -25.94 -29.31
C ALA A 565 -10.50 -26.94 -28.93
N ILE A 566 -10.62 -28.22 -29.33
CA ILE A 566 -9.60 -29.24 -29.07
C ILE A 566 -8.24 -28.83 -29.67
N ALA A 567 -8.23 -28.33 -30.91
CA ALA A 567 -7.00 -27.90 -31.57
C ALA A 567 -6.34 -26.73 -30.82
N ALA A 568 -7.12 -25.72 -30.43
CA ALA A 568 -6.63 -24.55 -29.70
C ALA A 568 -6.16 -24.91 -28.27
N TYR A 569 -6.87 -25.77 -27.53
CA TYR A 569 -6.40 -26.24 -26.21
C TYR A 569 -5.08 -26.99 -26.31
N ARG A 570 -4.94 -27.89 -27.29
CA ARG A 570 -3.67 -28.62 -27.52
C ARG A 570 -2.53 -27.66 -27.87
N ARG A 571 -2.81 -26.59 -28.63
CA ARG A 571 -1.82 -25.56 -28.93
C ARG A 571 -1.41 -24.79 -27.67
N ALA A 572 -2.36 -24.40 -26.82
CA ALA A 572 -2.08 -23.75 -25.54
C ALA A 572 -1.19 -24.63 -24.64
N ILE A 573 -1.52 -25.91 -24.51
CA ILE A 573 -0.73 -26.89 -23.73
C ILE A 573 0.67 -27.11 -24.32
N ALA A 574 0.80 -27.10 -25.65
CA ALA A 574 2.11 -27.24 -26.30
C ALA A 574 3.02 -26.01 -26.10
N LEU A 575 2.44 -24.83 -25.85
CA LEU A 575 3.17 -23.60 -25.54
C LEU A 575 3.50 -23.51 -24.05
N ASP A 576 2.57 -23.92 -23.17
CA ASP A 576 2.74 -23.99 -21.73
C ASP A 576 1.98 -25.19 -21.14
N ASP A 577 2.73 -26.21 -20.73
CA ASP A 577 2.20 -27.46 -20.17
C ASP A 577 1.83 -27.34 -18.68
N GLN A 578 2.04 -26.16 -18.07
CA GLN A 578 1.66 -25.85 -16.69
C GLN A 578 0.27 -25.21 -16.61
N LEU A 579 -0.40 -24.95 -17.73
CA LEU A 579 -1.76 -24.43 -17.79
C LEU A 579 -2.80 -25.48 -17.36
N ALA A 580 -2.98 -25.63 -16.05
CA ALA A 580 -3.94 -26.57 -15.47
C ALA A 580 -5.37 -26.38 -16.00
N GLU A 581 -5.79 -25.13 -16.27
CA GLU A 581 -7.10 -24.84 -16.83
C GLU A 581 -7.26 -25.37 -18.26
N ALA A 582 -6.21 -25.29 -19.09
CA ALA A 582 -6.23 -25.79 -20.47
C ALA A 582 -6.42 -27.32 -20.48
N HIS A 583 -5.69 -28.04 -19.63
CA HIS A 583 -5.85 -29.48 -19.43
C HIS A 583 -7.27 -29.83 -18.95
N ASN A 584 -7.80 -29.14 -17.94
CA ASN A 584 -9.15 -29.40 -17.44
C ASN A 584 -10.22 -29.16 -18.52
N ASN A 585 -10.10 -28.04 -19.24
CA ASN A 585 -11.08 -27.65 -20.25
C ASN A 585 -11.03 -28.56 -21.48
N LEU A 586 -9.85 -29.00 -21.91
CA LEU A 586 -9.70 -30.02 -22.95
C LEU A 586 -10.35 -31.34 -22.54
N GLY A 587 -10.11 -31.79 -21.31
CA GLY A 587 -10.72 -33.01 -20.79
C GLY A 587 -12.25 -32.99 -20.79
N ILE A 588 -12.87 -31.84 -20.49
CA ILE A 588 -14.33 -31.66 -20.57
C ILE A 588 -14.84 -31.81 -22.02
N VAL A 589 -14.12 -31.24 -22.99
CA VAL A 589 -14.52 -31.35 -24.42
C VAL A 589 -14.30 -32.78 -24.94
N LEU A 590 -13.22 -33.46 -24.54
CA LEU A 590 -13.01 -34.86 -24.90
C LEU A 590 -14.11 -35.77 -24.31
N GLU A 591 -14.54 -35.50 -23.07
CA GLU A 591 -15.66 -36.21 -22.44
C GLU A 591 -16.95 -36.05 -23.25
N SER A 592 -17.29 -34.83 -23.69
CA SER A 592 -18.52 -34.60 -24.47
C SER A 592 -18.49 -35.29 -25.83
N ARG A 593 -17.30 -35.52 -26.38
CA ARG A 593 -17.08 -36.27 -27.63
C ARG A 593 -16.99 -37.79 -27.44
N GLY A 594 -17.05 -38.29 -26.21
CA GLY A 594 -16.98 -39.71 -25.88
C GLY A 594 -15.56 -40.28 -25.75
N ASP A 595 -14.51 -39.46 -25.86
CA ASP A 595 -13.13 -39.88 -25.60
C ASP A 595 -12.84 -39.85 -24.10
N LEU A 596 -13.37 -40.84 -23.39
CA LEU A 596 -13.22 -40.93 -21.93
C LEU A 596 -11.77 -41.19 -21.49
N VAL A 597 -10.97 -41.85 -22.32
CA VAL A 597 -9.57 -42.16 -22.02
C VAL A 597 -8.72 -40.89 -22.12
N GLY A 598 -8.84 -40.14 -23.22
CA GLY A 598 -8.17 -38.86 -23.37
C GLY A 598 -8.63 -37.85 -22.32
N ALA A 599 -9.94 -37.79 -22.05
CA ALA A 599 -10.48 -36.92 -21.01
C ALA A 599 -9.88 -37.20 -19.63
N ALA A 600 -9.76 -38.47 -19.23
CA ALA A 600 -9.19 -38.85 -17.94
C ALA A 600 -7.70 -38.46 -17.82
N ALA A 601 -6.93 -38.59 -18.89
CA ALA A 601 -5.51 -38.23 -18.91
C ALA A 601 -5.32 -36.72 -18.69
N GLU A 602 -6.05 -35.89 -19.43
CA GLU A 602 -5.95 -34.43 -19.32
C GLU A 602 -6.44 -33.94 -17.95
N LEU A 603 -7.56 -34.46 -17.45
CA LEU A 603 -8.07 -34.10 -16.12
C LEU A 603 -7.13 -34.51 -15.00
N GLN A 604 -6.42 -35.64 -15.14
CA GLN A 604 -5.40 -36.06 -14.19
C GLN A 604 -4.21 -35.09 -14.17
N ARG A 605 -3.78 -34.57 -15.33
CA ARG A 605 -2.73 -33.54 -15.39
C ARG A 605 -3.19 -32.24 -14.71
N ALA A 606 -4.42 -31.79 -14.96
CA ALA A 606 -4.97 -30.61 -14.29
C ALA A 606 -4.97 -30.72 -12.76
N VAL A 607 -5.39 -31.88 -12.22
CA VAL A 607 -5.36 -32.15 -10.77
C VAL A 607 -3.93 -32.16 -10.22
N ALA A 608 -2.97 -32.72 -10.97
CA ALA A 608 -1.57 -32.75 -10.54
C ALA A 608 -0.95 -31.35 -10.49
N LEU A 609 -1.29 -30.47 -11.43
CA LEU A 609 -0.79 -29.09 -11.50
C LEU A 609 -1.43 -28.19 -10.43
N GLN A 610 -2.72 -28.37 -10.14
CA GLN A 610 -3.46 -27.57 -9.15
C GLN A 610 -4.34 -28.46 -8.26
N PRO A 611 -3.75 -29.20 -7.29
CA PRO A 611 -4.49 -30.12 -6.43
C PRO A 611 -5.51 -29.43 -5.51
N GLN A 612 -5.34 -28.13 -5.27
CA GLN A 612 -6.21 -27.30 -4.46
C GLN A 612 -7.52 -26.90 -5.15
N GLN A 613 -7.67 -27.11 -6.48
CA GLN A 613 -8.88 -26.75 -7.23
C GLN A 613 -9.91 -27.89 -7.21
N PRO A 614 -10.97 -27.82 -6.38
CA PRO A 614 -11.86 -28.97 -6.15
C PRO A 614 -12.64 -29.39 -7.41
N MET A 615 -12.87 -28.44 -8.32
CA MET A 615 -13.57 -28.69 -9.57
C MET A 615 -12.80 -29.64 -10.50
N PHE A 616 -11.47 -29.62 -10.49
CA PHE A 616 -10.66 -30.50 -11.34
C PHE A 616 -10.81 -31.96 -10.90
N ALA A 617 -10.73 -32.23 -9.59
CA ALA A 617 -10.96 -33.55 -9.03
C ALA A 617 -12.40 -34.06 -9.29
N LYS A 618 -13.40 -33.17 -9.19
CA LYS A 618 -14.80 -33.50 -9.49
C LYS A 618 -15.01 -33.90 -10.95
N ASN A 619 -14.39 -33.19 -11.89
CA ASN A 619 -14.46 -33.52 -13.32
C ASN A 619 -13.78 -34.87 -13.61
N LEU A 620 -12.60 -35.13 -13.03
CA LEU A 620 -11.90 -36.41 -13.16
C LEU A 620 -12.74 -37.58 -12.64
N ALA A 621 -13.34 -37.44 -11.45
CA ALA A 621 -14.20 -38.47 -10.86
C ALA A 621 -15.42 -38.76 -11.74
N ARG A 622 -16.04 -37.72 -12.31
CA ARG A 622 -17.17 -37.85 -13.26
C ARG A 622 -16.79 -38.67 -14.49
N VAL A 623 -15.64 -38.37 -15.12
CA VAL A 623 -15.17 -39.10 -16.31
C VAL A 623 -14.86 -40.55 -15.98
N ARG A 624 -14.17 -40.82 -14.86
CA ARG A 624 -13.86 -42.19 -14.42
C ARG A 624 -15.13 -43.02 -14.19
N ALA A 625 -16.14 -42.46 -13.54
CA ALA A 625 -17.42 -43.14 -13.31
C ALA A 625 -18.18 -43.49 -14.61
N LYS A 626 -17.93 -42.78 -15.72
CA LYS A 626 -18.49 -43.10 -17.04
C LYS A 626 -17.67 -44.16 -17.79
N GLY A 627 -16.39 -44.29 -17.46
CA GLY A 627 -15.44 -45.17 -18.13
C GLY A 627 -15.35 -46.59 -17.57
N GLY A 628 -15.86 -46.84 -16.36
CA GLY A 628 -15.86 -48.15 -15.69
C GLY A 628 -15.67 -48.05 -14.19
#